data_AF-A0A8S9H377-F1
#
_entry.id   AF-A0A8S9H377-F1
#
_cell.length_a   1.000
_cell.length_b   1.000
_cell.length_c   1.000
_cell.angle_alpha   90.00
_cell.angle_beta   90.00
_cell.angle_gamma   90.00
#
_symmetry.space_group_name_H-M   'P 1'
#
loop_
_entity.id
_entity.type
_entity.pdbx_description
1 polymer ?
#
loop_
_entity_poly.entity_id
_entity_poly.type
_entity_poly.pdbx_seq_one_letter_code
_entity_poly.pdbx_strand_id
1 'polypeptide(L)'
;MAEQMALSAALKRLLNQERPVATLHSDPGMPSSHAQSISFISVFTIFSVMEWLGANELSLFLSGLILASASYFIWLRVSQKLHTTSQVVVGTIFGSVYSTLWYITWNSLVLEAYASSFSVQVAVFAVAAASALGFTVYVLLNWFKDDR
;
A
#
# COMPACT_ATOMS: atom_id res chain seq x y z
N MET A 1 3.02 2.86 5.55
CA MET A 1 3.18 3.38 4.17
C MET A 1 4.64 3.36 3.71
N ALA A 2 5.58 3.93 4.47
CA ALA A 2 7.02 3.91 4.14
C ALA A 2 7.61 2.49 3.97
N GLU A 3 7.26 1.54 4.84
CA GLU A 3 7.72 0.14 4.75
C GLU A 3 7.22 -0.56 3.48
N GLN A 4 5.98 -0.30 3.08
CA GLN A 4 5.40 -0.84 1.84
C GLN A 4 6.09 -0.26 0.60
N MET A 5 6.49 1.01 0.65
CA MET A 5 7.28 1.64 -0.42
C MET A 5 8.69 1.04 -0.50
N ALA A 6 9.32 0.75 0.64
CA ALA A 6 10.62 0.08 0.69
C ALA A 6 10.56 -1.35 0.12
N LEU A 7 9.52 -2.12 0.47
CA LEU A 7 9.28 -3.44 -0.09
C LEU A 7 9.06 -3.36 -1.62
N SER A 8 8.24 -2.41 -2.09
CA SER A 8 8.01 -2.16 -3.51
C SER A 8 9.32 -1.82 -4.25
N ALA A 9 10.16 -0.97 -3.67
CA ALA A 9 11.46 -0.58 -4.23
C ALA A 9 12.44 -1.77 -4.28
N ALA A 10 12.50 -2.60 -3.24
CA ALA A 10 13.32 -3.80 -3.22
C ALA A 10 12.89 -4.80 -4.29
N LEU A 11 11.58 -5.07 -4.40
CA LEU A 11 11.03 -5.96 -5.42
C LEU A 11 11.28 -5.46 -6.85
N LYS A 12 11.16 -4.15 -7.08
CA LYS A 12 11.48 -3.54 -8.37
C LYS A 12 12.94 -3.74 -8.77
N ARG A 13 13.86 -3.56 -7.83
CA ARG A 13 15.30 -3.78 -8.05
C ARG A 13 15.64 -5.24 -8.30
N LEU A 14 14.94 -6.18 -7.65
CA LEU A 14 15.17 -7.62 -7.82
C LEU A 14 14.59 -8.18 -9.12
N LEU A 15 13.41 -7.69 -9.55
CA LEU A 15 12.71 -8.24 -10.73
C LEU A 15 13.11 -7.54 -12.04
N ASN A 16 13.50 -6.25 -11.98
CA ASN A 16 14.01 -5.44 -13.09
C ASN A 16 13.26 -5.60 -14.44
N GLN A 17 11.93 -5.77 -14.42
CA GLN A 17 11.14 -5.91 -15.64
C GLN A 17 10.80 -4.55 -16.26
N GLU A 18 11.00 -4.43 -17.57
CA GLU A 18 10.63 -3.23 -18.33
C GLU A 18 9.10 -3.01 -18.38
N ARG A 19 8.70 -1.76 -18.59
CA ARG A 19 7.30 -1.37 -18.80
C ARG A 19 6.89 -1.61 -20.26
N PRO A 20 5.59 -1.80 -20.55
CA PRO A 20 5.13 -2.10 -21.91
C PRO A 20 5.33 -0.96 -22.93
N VAL A 21 5.64 0.25 -22.47
CA VAL A 21 6.09 1.38 -23.29
C VAL A 21 7.29 2.01 -22.57
N ALA A 22 8.34 2.37 -23.31
CA ALA A 22 9.45 3.16 -22.78
C ALA A 22 8.91 4.51 -22.30
N THR A 23 8.63 4.62 -20.99
CA THR A 23 8.26 5.88 -20.35
C THR A 23 9.53 6.67 -20.03
N LEU A 24 9.42 7.99 -19.89
CA LEU A 24 10.50 8.87 -19.39
C LEU A 24 11.10 8.42 -18.04
N HIS A 25 10.40 7.56 -17.30
CA HIS A 25 10.87 6.98 -16.04
C HIS A 25 11.67 5.69 -16.28
N SER A 26 12.92 5.68 -15.81
CA SER A 26 13.88 4.55 -15.84
C SER A 26 13.58 3.44 -14.83
N ASP A 27 12.56 3.60 -13.99
CA ASP A 27 12.24 2.67 -12.90
C ASP A 27 11.57 1.37 -13.39
N PRO A 28 12.00 0.20 -12.87
CA PRO A 28 11.40 -1.10 -13.19
C PRO A 28 9.89 -1.11 -12.98
N GLY A 29 9.17 -1.71 -13.93
CA GLY A 29 7.71 -1.70 -13.99
C GLY A 29 7.01 -2.67 -13.04
N MET A 30 7.74 -3.60 -12.42
CA MET A 30 7.17 -4.68 -11.59
C MET A 30 7.64 -4.61 -10.13
N PRO A 31 6.74 -4.71 -9.13
CA PRO A 31 5.28 -4.64 -9.23
C PRO A 31 4.77 -3.21 -9.41
N SER A 32 3.51 -3.06 -9.85
CA SER A 32 2.85 -1.76 -9.85
C SER A 32 2.63 -1.27 -8.42
N SER A 33 3.37 -0.24 -7.99
CA SER A 33 3.20 0.38 -6.67
C SER A 33 1.79 0.98 -6.49
N HIS A 34 1.16 1.44 -7.57
CA HIS A 34 -0.22 1.91 -7.52
C HIS A 34 -1.19 0.76 -7.21
N ALA A 35 -1.07 -0.37 -7.92
CA ALA A 35 -1.91 -1.53 -7.65
C ALA A 35 -1.68 -2.07 -6.22
N GLN A 36 -0.44 -2.03 -5.75
CA GLN A 36 -0.08 -2.41 -4.38
C GLN A 36 -0.74 -1.51 -3.33
N SER A 37 -0.59 -0.19 -3.42
CA SER A 37 -1.18 0.75 -2.45
C SER A 37 -2.70 0.74 -2.49
N ILE A 38 -3.32 0.68 -3.69
CA ILE A 38 -4.78 0.57 -3.84
C ILE A 38 -5.27 -0.69 -3.14
N SER A 39 -4.68 -1.84 -3.45
CA SER A 39 -5.11 -3.12 -2.88
C SER A 39 -4.89 -3.17 -1.37
N PHE A 40 -3.82 -2.56 -0.87
CA PHE A 40 -3.58 -2.46 0.56
C PHE A 40 -4.68 -1.68 1.28
N ILE A 41 -4.98 -0.47 0.80
CA ILE A 41 -6.00 0.40 1.40
C ILE A 41 -7.36 -0.28 1.32
N SER A 42 -7.72 -0.82 0.16
CA SER A 42 -9.02 -1.48 -0.04
C SER A 42 -9.22 -2.68 0.90
N VAL A 43 -8.24 -3.58 1.02
CA VAL A 43 -8.33 -4.73 1.94
C VAL A 43 -8.41 -4.26 3.38
N PHE A 44 -7.61 -3.28 3.77
CA PHE A 44 -7.62 -2.74 5.13
C PHE A 44 -8.99 -2.14 5.47
N THR A 45 -9.54 -1.30 4.58
CA THR A 45 -10.85 -0.68 4.75
C THR A 45 -11.96 -1.71 4.82
N ILE A 46 -11.91 -2.77 3.99
CA ILE A 46 -12.90 -3.86 4.05
C ILE A 46 -12.86 -4.54 5.42
N PHE A 47 -11.68 -4.89 5.94
CA PHE A 47 -11.58 -5.46 7.28
C PHE A 47 -12.11 -4.52 8.36
N SER A 48 -11.74 -3.23 8.32
CA SER A 48 -12.26 -2.25 9.28
C SER A 48 -13.78 -2.08 9.21
N VAL A 49 -14.36 -2.06 8.01
CA VAL A 49 -15.82 -1.96 7.82
C VAL A 49 -16.53 -3.17 8.41
N MET A 50 -16.01 -4.37 8.13
CA MET A 50 -16.58 -5.62 8.65
C MET A 50 -16.45 -5.73 10.17
N GLU A 51 -15.34 -5.26 10.74
CA GLU A 51 -15.10 -5.24 12.18
C GLU A 51 -16.03 -4.24 12.89
N TRP A 52 -16.16 -3.01 12.38
CA TRP A 52 -16.90 -1.95 13.05
C TRP A 52 -18.42 -2.07 12.90
N LEU A 53 -18.89 -2.50 11.72
CA LEU A 53 -20.33 -2.62 11.46
C LEU A 53 -20.85 -4.04 11.68
N GLY A 54 -19.96 -5.03 11.81
CA GLY A 54 -20.30 -6.45 11.75
C GLY A 54 -20.63 -6.92 10.32
N ALA A 55 -20.76 -8.23 10.13
CA ALA A 55 -21.16 -8.82 8.85
C ALA A 55 -22.67 -8.66 8.63
N ASN A 56 -23.07 -7.67 7.83
CA ASN A 56 -24.46 -7.37 7.51
C ASN A 56 -24.58 -6.84 6.07
N GLU A 57 -25.80 -6.58 5.62
CA GLU A 57 -26.06 -6.15 4.24
C GLU A 57 -25.34 -4.84 3.87
N LEU A 58 -25.28 -3.88 4.80
CA LEU A 58 -24.61 -2.60 4.59
C LEU A 58 -23.10 -2.77 4.46
N SER A 59 -22.47 -3.54 5.36
CA SER A 59 -21.02 -3.77 5.30
C SER A 59 -20.60 -4.58 4.08
N LEU A 60 -21.41 -5.54 3.65
CA LEU A 60 -21.23 -6.24 2.38
C LEU A 60 -21.37 -5.32 1.18
N PHE A 61 -22.38 -4.46 1.16
CA PHE A 61 -22.59 -3.47 0.11
C PHE A 61 -21.40 -2.49 0.00
N LEU A 62 -20.96 -1.92 1.12
CA LEU A 62 -19.80 -1.03 1.17
C LEU A 62 -18.52 -1.73 0.73
N SER A 63 -18.31 -2.97 1.17
CA SER A 63 -17.15 -3.79 0.75
C SER A 63 -17.18 -4.05 -0.76
N GLY A 64 -18.36 -4.34 -1.32
CA GLY A 64 -18.55 -4.47 -2.76
C GLY A 64 -18.20 -3.19 -3.52
N LEU A 65 -18.65 -2.03 -3.03
CA LEU A 65 -18.33 -0.72 -3.63
C LEU A 65 -16.83 -0.43 -3.60
N ILE A 66 -16.15 -0.76 -2.49
CA ILE A 66 -14.70 -0.62 -2.35
C ILE A 66 -13.98 -1.50 -3.36
N LEU A 67 -14.36 -2.78 -3.47
CA LEU A 67 -13.76 -3.73 -4.42
C LEU A 67 -13.97 -3.30 -5.87
N ALA A 68 -15.17 -2.84 -6.22
CA ALA A 68 -15.46 -2.32 -7.57
C ALA A 68 -14.59 -1.10 -7.91
N SER A 69 -14.48 -0.15 -6.97
CA SER A 69 -13.67 1.05 -7.15
C SER A 69 -12.18 0.72 -7.27
N ALA A 70 -11.68 -0.17 -6.41
CA ALA A 70 -10.29 -0.63 -6.45
C ALA A 70 -9.95 -1.30 -7.78
N SER A 71 -10.82 -2.21 -8.23
CA SER A 71 -10.68 -2.93 -9.50
C SER A 71 -10.67 -1.96 -10.68
N TYR A 72 -11.54 -0.93 -10.67
CA TYR A 72 -11.54 0.11 -11.69
C TYR A 72 -10.22 0.89 -11.73
N PHE A 73 -9.71 1.36 -10.59
CA PHE A 73 -8.44 2.11 -10.56
C PHE A 73 -7.23 1.26 -10.97
N ILE A 74 -7.21 -0.02 -10.60
CA ILE A 74 -6.20 -0.98 -11.02
C ILE A 74 -6.30 -1.24 -12.53
N TRP A 75 -7.51 -1.44 -13.05
CA TRP A 75 -7.75 -1.61 -14.49
C TRP A 75 -7.28 -0.38 -15.29
N LEU A 76 -7.50 0.83 -14.78
CA LEU A 76 -6.98 2.05 -15.41
C LEU A 76 -5.46 2.03 -15.59
N ARG A 77 -4.71 1.31 -14.74
CA ARG A 77 -3.25 1.19 -14.91
C ARG A 77 -2.89 0.37 -16.16
N VAL A 78 -3.73 -0.62 -16.50
CA VAL A 78 -3.55 -1.45 -17.70
C VAL A 78 -4.13 -0.77 -18.94
N SER A 79 -5.34 -0.23 -18.86
CA SER A 79 -6.01 0.38 -20.02
C SER A 79 -5.31 1.65 -20.52
N GLN A 80 -4.67 2.41 -19.62
CA GLN A 80 -3.83 3.55 -19.97
C GLN A 80 -2.40 3.15 -20.41
N LYS A 81 -2.12 1.85 -20.56
CA LYS A 81 -0.81 1.29 -20.94
C LYS A 81 0.34 1.68 -20.00
N LEU A 82 0.04 2.00 -18.74
CA LEU A 82 1.05 2.36 -17.74
C LEU A 82 1.74 1.11 -17.15
N HIS A 83 1.01 -0.02 -17.11
CA HIS A 83 1.48 -1.30 -16.59
C HIS A 83 0.89 -2.47 -17.38
N THR A 84 1.53 -3.63 -17.32
CA THR A 84 0.97 -4.91 -17.82
C THR A 84 0.01 -5.52 -16.80
N THR A 85 -0.86 -6.44 -17.26
CA THR A 85 -1.73 -7.23 -16.39
C THR A 85 -0.93 -7.95 -15.30
N SER A 86 0.21 -8.56 -15.65
CA SER A 86 1.06 -9.26 -14.66
C SER A 86 1.61 -8.31 -13.59
N GLN A 87 2.03 -7.08 -13.97
CA GLN A 87 2.54 -6.10 -13.02
C GLN A 87 1.48 -5.64 -12.02
N VAL A 88 0.23 -5.47 -12.48
CA VAL A 88 -0.86 -5.10 -11.58
C VAL A 88 -1.33 -6.26 -10.72
N VAL A 89 -1.40 -7.49 -11.25
CA VAL A 89 -1.77 -8.69 -10.48
C VAL A 89 -0.78 -8.93 -9.35
N VAL A 90 0.52 -8.90 -9.64
CA VAL A 90 1.56 -9.06 -8.61
C VAL A 90 1.47 -7.93 -7.59
N GLY A 91 1.31 -6.67 -8.04
CA GLY A 91 1.11 -5.53 -7.14
C GLY A 91 -0.08 -5.73 -6.20
N THR A 92 -1.22 -6.16 -6.74
CA THR A 92 -2.43 -6.46 -5.97
C THR A 92 -2.19 -7.53 -4.92
N ILE A 93 -1.57 -8.66 -5.28
CA ILE A 93 -1.25 -9.74 -4.34
C ILE A 93 -0.39 -9.21 -3.18
N PHE A 94 0.71 -8.53 -3.49
CA PHE A 94 1.60 -7.98 -2.46
C PHE A 94 0.90 -6.95 -1.58
N GLY A 95 0.05 -6.10 -2.15
CA GLY A 95 -0.72 -5.10 -1.41
C GLY A 95 -1.70 -5.75 -0.43
N SER A 96 -2.46 -6.72 -0.89
CA SER A 96 -3.44 -7.45 -0.09
C SER A 96 -2.80 -8.30 1.01
N VAL A 97 -1.71 -9.02 0.72
CA VAL A 97 -0.97 -9.80 1.72
C VAL A 97 -0.40 -8.89 2.80
N TYR A 98 0.27 -7.80 2.41
CA TYR A 98 0.83 -6.86 3.38
C TYR A 98 -0.25 -6.23 4.27
N SER A 99 -1.42 -5.90 3.68
CA SER A 99 -2.57 -5.35 4.42
C SER A 99 -3.11 -6.32 5.45
N THR A 100 -3.26 -7.58 5.06
CA THR A 100 -3.74 -8.64 5.95
C THR A 100 -2.78 -8.88 7.10
N LEU A 101 -1.48 -9.00 6.82
CA LEU A 101 -0.45 -9.17 7.86
C LEU A 101 -0.42 -7.98 8.82
N TRP A 102 -0.49 -6.77 8.29
CA TRP A 102 -0.53 -5.55 9.09
C TRP A 102 -1.76 -5.52 10.01
N TYR A 103 -2.95 -5.79 9.46
CA TYR A 103 -4.20 -5.79 10.20
C TYR A 103 -4.21 -6.83 11.32
N ILE A 104 -3.74 -8.05 11.04
CA ILE A 104 -3.61 -9.11 12.06
C ILE A 104 -2.60 -8.70 13.14
N THR A 105 -1.41 -8.25 12.74
CA THR A 105 -0.36 -7.85 13.69
C THR A 105 -0.84 -6.72 14.60
N TRP A 106 -1.51 -5.72 14.04
CA TRP A 106 -2.07 -4.61 14.81
C TRP A 106 -3.08 -5.11 15.83
N ASN A 107 -4.11 -5.84 15.39
CA ASN A 107 -5.21 -6.25 16.26
C ASN A 107 -4.81 -7.31 17.29
N SER A 108 -3.91 -8.23 16.94
CA SER A 108 -3.51 -9.32 17.83
C SER A 108 -2.38 -8.96 18.79
N LEU A 109 -1.49 -8.02 18.44
CA LEU A 109 -0.28 -7.76 19.22
C LEU A 109 -0.17 -6.32 19.71
N VAL A 110 -0.54 -5.34 18.87
CA VAL A 110 -0.28 -3.93 19.17
C VAL A 110 -1.47 -3.28 19.88
N LEU A 111 -2.70 -3.64 19.53
CA LEU A 111 -3.91 -2.96 19.98
C LEU A 111 -4.06 -3.00 21.50
N GLU A 112 -3.85 -4.15 22.14
CA GLU A 112 -3.95 -4.29 23.59
C GLU A 112 -2.88 -3.47 24.32
N ALA A 113 -1.62 -3.56 23.87
CA ALA A 113 -0.51 -2.79 24.43
C ALA A 113 -0.71 -1.28 24.25
N TYR A 114 -1.24 -0.88 23.09
CA TYR A 114 -1.53 0.51 22.76
C TYR A 114 -2.68 1.06 23.61
N ALA A 115 -3.76 0.29 23.79
CA ALA A 115 -4.90 0.71 24.61
C ALA A 115 -4.57 0.79 26.10
N SER A 116 -3.63 -0.04 26.58
CA SER A 116 -3.30 -0.15 28.01
C SER A 116 -2.23 0.83 28.50
N SER A 117 -1.40 1.41 27.62
CA SER A 117 -0.24 2.21 28.05
C SER A 117 -0.05 3.50 27.24
N PHE A 118 -0.14 4.64 27.92
CA PHE A 118 0.15 5.95 27.33
C PHE A 118 1.57 6.05 26.77
N SER A 119 2.56 5.45 27.44
CA SER A 119 3.94 5.41 26.94
C SER A 119 4.05 4.62 25.62
N VAL A 120 3.28 3.53 25.47
CA VAL A 120 3.21 2.78 24.20
C VAL A 120 2.56 3.63 23.12
N GLN A 121 1.48 4.36 23.42
CA GLN A 121 0.87 5.28 22.46
C GLN A 121 1.87 6.33 21.98
N VAL A 122 2.55 7.01 22.92
CA VAL A 122 3.58 8.01 22.61
C VAL A 122 4.71 7.41 21.78
N ALA A 123 5.18 6.21 22.11
CA ALA A 123 6.23 5.53 21.35
C ALA A 123 5.79 5.20 19.92
N VAL A 124 4.58 4.64 19.74
CA VAL A 124 4.02 4.32 18.42
C VAL A 124 3.88 5.60 17.59
N PHE A 125 3.32 6.68 18.16
CA PHE A 125 3.21 7.97 17.47
C PHE A 125 4.57 8.56 17.12
N ALA A 126 5.54 8.51 18.04
CA ALA A 126 6.88 9.04 17.82
C ALA A 126 7.60 8.28 16.69
N VAL A 127 7.53 6.95 16.67
CA VAL A 127 8.10 6.12 15.59
C VAL A 127 7.44 6.43 14.25
N ALA A 128 6.11 6.54 14.22
CA ALA A 128 5.38 6.91 13.01
C ALA A 128 5.77 8.30 12.49
N ALA A 129 5.84 9.30 13.38
CA ALA A 129 6.22 10.67 13.05
C ALA A 129 7.67 10.74 12.56
N ALA A 130 8.61 10.08 13.24
CA ALA A 130 10.01 10.01 12.83
C ALA A 130 10.17 9.34 11.45
N SER A 131 9.43 8.26 11.20
CA SER A 131 9.43 7.58 9.89
C SER A 131 8.88 8.47 8.77
N ALA A 132 7.77 9.18 9.02
CA ALA A 132 7.18 10.10 8.06
C ALA A 132 8.10 11.30 7.77
N LEU A 133 8.72 11.86 8.81
CA LEU A 133 9.69 12.95 8.68
C LEU A 133 10.92 12.49 7.90
N GLY A 134 11.49 11.33 8.27
CA GLY A 134 12.64 10.74 7.58
C GLY A 134 12.36 10.49 6.10
N PHE A 135 11.18 9.96 5.76
CA PHE A 135 10.76 9.79 4.37
C PHE A 135 10.62 11.14 3.65
N THR A 136 10.00 12.14 4.29
CA THR A 136 9.85 13.48 3.71
C THR A 136 11.20 14.11 3.43
N VAL A 137 12.14 14.04 4.37
CA VAL A 137 13.51 14.54 4.21
C VAL A 137 14.21 13.79 3.07
N TYR A 138 14.11 12.46 3.03
CA TYR A 138 14.67 11.66 1.93
C TYR A 138 14.15 12.11 0.57
N VAL A 139 12.84 12.31 0.44
CA VAL A 139 12.21 12.78 -0.80
C VAL A 139 12.75 14.17 -1.17
N LEU A 140 12.75 15.12 -0.24
CA LEU A 140 13.25 16.48 -0.49
C LEU A 140 14.72 16.50 -0.91
N LEU A 141 15.57 15.69 -0.27
CA LEU A 141 17.00 15.62 -0.58
C LEU A 141 17.32 15.00 -1.94
N ASN A 142 16.42 14.15 -2.47
CA ASN A 142 16.63 13.46 -3.73
C ASN A 142 15.73 13.97 -4.86
N TRP A 143 14.80 14.89 -4.57
CA TRP A 143 13.82 15.41 -5.53
C TRP A 143 14.45 15.95 -6.81
N PHE A 144 15.61 16.62 -6.71
CA PHE A 144 16.30 17.25 -7.84
C PHE A 144 17.51 16.45 -8.35
N LYS A 145 17.75 15.23 -7.85
CA LYS A 145 18.91 14.43 -8.30
C LYS A 145 18.67 13.70 -9.62
N ASP A 146 17.42 13.47 -10.00
CA ASP A 146 17.05 12.76 -11.24
C ASP A 146 16.91 13.70 -12.47
N ASP A 147 17.01 15.02 -12.27
CA ASP A 147 16.90 16.03 -13.35
C ASP A 147 18.27 16.44 -13.96
N ARG A 148 19.35 15.67 -13.72
CA ARG A 148 20.72 15.97 -14.18
C ARG A 148 21.30 14.90 -15.10
#